data_AF-A0A5C8Q1B3-F1
#
_entry.id   AF-A0A5C8Q1B3-F1
#
_cell.length_a   1.000
_cell.length_b   1.000
_cell.length_c   1.000
_cell.angle_alpha   90.00
_cell.angle_beta   90.00
_cell.angle_gamma   90.00
#
_symmetry.space_group_name_H-M   'P 1'
#
loop_
_entity.id
_entity.type
_entity.pdbx_description
1 polymer ?
#
loop_
_entity_poly.entity_id
_entity_poly.type
_entity_poly.pdbx_seq_one_letter_code
_entity_poly.pdbx_strand_id
1 'polypeptide(L)'
;MGYHVDCDDDFDTELREPHHLPLGAQILHLAERIRAATTTDEAANVLTELTAAHDGILTALDDVLVATAEFYHGLGDAADPHVARRLRYLAEEYLQIIRADLSHTRNALADRHAPHPGRRICTAEVPATERERSAVCACPPPPRAPAPPPPAVSAGLRR
;
A
#
# COMPACT_ATOMS: atom_id res chain seq x y z
N MET A 1 21.28 21.17 -20.32
CA MET A 1 22.56 21.13 -19.60
C MET A 1 22.43 20.08 -18.51
N GLY A 2 22.98 18.89 -18.72
CA GLY A 2 22.96 17.81 -17.72
C GLY A 2 24.33 17.75 -17.04
N TYR A 3 24.33 17.63 -15.72
CA TYR A 3 25.55 17.49 -14.92
C TYR A 3 25.96 16.01 -14.96
N HIS A 4 27.17 15.72 -15.40
CA HIS A 4 27.77 14.41 -15.24
C HIS A 4 28.38 14.35 -13.83
N VAL A 5 27.97 13.37 -13.05
CA VAL A 5 28.56 13.09 -11.75
C VAL A 5 29.35 11.80 -11.93
N ASP A 6 30.67 11.93 -12.01
CA ASP A 6 31.58 10.80 -12.00
C ASP A 6 31.53 10.18 -10.59
N CYS A 7 31.27 8.86 -10.53
CA CYS A 7 31.47 8.11 -9.30
C CYS A 7 32.97 7.84 -9.16
N ASP A 8 33.49 8.01 -7.94
CA ASP A 8 34.86 7.62 -7.60
C ASP A 8 35.01 6.10 -7.80
N ASP A 9 36.09 5.68 -8.47
CA ASP A 9 36.35 4.28 -8.85
C ASP A 9 36.37 3.35 -7.63
N ASP A 10 36.72 3.87 -6.45
CA ASP A 10 36.73 3.12 -5.19
C ASP A 10 35.31 2.75 -4.69
N PHE A 11 34.27 3.39 -5.22
CA PHE A 11 32.86 3.17 -4.88
C PHE A 11 32.02 2.65 -6.07
N ASP A 12 32.63 2.45 -7.23
CA ASP A 12 31.95 1.86 -8.39
C ASP A 12 31.85 0.34 -8.23
N THR A 13 30.80 -0.09 -7.53
CA THR A 13 30.48 -1.52 -7.40
C THR A 13 29.70 -2.00 -8.62
N GLU A 14 30.07 -3.16 -9.18
CA GLU A 14 29.32 -3.81 -10.30
C GLU A 14 27.82 -4.05 -9.98
N LEU A 15 27.47 -4.03 -8.69
CA LEU A 15 26.10 -4.06 -8.20
C LEU A 15 25.47 -2.67 -8.24
N ARG A 16 25.00 -2.25 -9.42
CA ARG A 16 24.08 -1.13 -9.51
C ARG A 16 22.68 -1.62 -9.15
N GLU A 17 22.17 -1.23 -7.99
CA GLU A 17 20.73 -1.40 -7.73
C GLU A 17 19.96 -0.71 -8.85
N PRO A 18 18.88 -1.32 -9.39
CA PRO A 18 18.05 -0.65 -10.37
C PRO A 18 17.50 0.64 -9.73
N HIS A 19 17.96 1.80 -10.19
CA HIS A 19 17.56 3.11 -9.66
C HIS A 19 16.06 3.38 -9.78
N HIS A 20 15.34 2.55 -10.54
CA HIS A 20 13.89 2.53 -10.62
C HIS A 20 13.35 1.12 -10.39
N LEU A 21 12.56 0.97 -9.32
CA LEU A 21 11.77 -0.24 -9.10
C LEU A 21 10.84 -0.46 -10.30
N PRO A 22 10.63 -1.71 -10.76
CA PRO A 22 9.61 -1.99 -11.76
C PRO A 22 8.24 -1.54 -11.23
N LEU A 23 7.32 -1.14 -12.11
CA LEU A 23 5.99 -0.63 -11.72
C LEU A 23 5.27 -1.57 -10.73
N GLY A 24 5.34 -2.89 -10.97
CA GLY A 24 4.79 -3.87 -10.03
C GLY A 24 5.39 -3.78 -8.62
N ALA A 25 6.70 -3.56 -8.51
CA ALA A 25 7.35 -3.35 -7.21
C ALA A 25 6.99 -1.99 -6.59
N GLN A 26 6.75 -0.95 -7.39
CA GLN A 26 6.24 0.34 -6.90
C GLN A 26 4.83 0.19 -6.30
N ILE A 27 3.94 -0.58 -6.95
CA ILE A 27 2.60 -0.89 -6.42
C ILE A 27 2.71 -1.71 -5.13
N LEU A 28 3.57 -2.73 -5.10
CA LEU A 28 3.81 -3.53 -3.88
C LEU A 28 4.35 -2.68 -2.73
N HIS A 29 5.16 -1.67 -3.03
CA HIS A 29 5.68 -0.73 -2.04
C HIS A 29 4.55 0.10 -1.40
N LEU A 30 3.43 0.36 -2.08
CA LEU A 30 2.26 1.01 -1.47
C LEU A 30 1.68 0.16 -0.32
N ALA A 31 1.63 -1.15 -0.49
CA ALA A 31 1.18 -2.04 0.58
C ALA A 31 2.12 -1.99 1.79
N GLU A 32 3.44 -1.85 1.56
CA GLU A 32 4.41 -1.65 2.63
C GLU A 32 4.23 -0.30 3.33
N ARG A 33 4.01 0.78 2.57
CA ARG A 33 3.71 2.10 3.14
C ARG A 33 2.45 2.08 4.01
N ILE A 34 1.39 1.37 3.60
CA ILE A 34 0.19 1.18 4.44
C ILE A 34 0.52 0.34 5.68
N ARG A 35 1.38 -0.68 5.58
CA ARG A 35 1.86 -1.47 6.73
C ARG A 35 2.78 -0.69 7.68
N ALA A 36 3.45 0.34 7.20
CA ALA A 36 4.30 1.22 8.00
C ALA A 36 3.52 2.41 8.58
N ALA A 37 2.38 2.79 7.98
CA ALA A 37 1.59 3.95 8.40
C ALA A 37 1.26 3.91 9.90
N THR A 38 1.58 5.01 10.56
CA THR A 38 1.39 5.24 12.00
C THR A 38 0.19 6.14 12.29
N THR A 39 -0.35 6.81 11.27
CA THR A 39 -1.57 7.63 11.35
C THR A 39 -2.57 7.24 10.28
N THR A 40 -3.85 7.58 10.48
CA THR A 40 -4.89 7.37 9.47
C THR A 40 -4.68 8.27 8.25
N ASP A 41 -4.10 9.45 8.44
CA ASP A 41 -3.75 10.38 7.36
C ASP A 41 -2.66 9.80 6.43
N GLU A 42 -1.63 9.17 7.00
CA GLU A 42 -0.59 8.49 6.22
C GLU A 42 -1.20 7.35 5.37
N ALA A 43 -2.08 6.54 5.96
CA ALA A 43 -2.75 5.47 5.24
C ALA A 43 -3.69 6.02 4.14
N ALA A 44 -4.47 7.07 4.43
CA ALA A 44 -5.34 7.73 3.46
C ALA A 44 -4.52 8.33 2.31
N ASN A 45 -3.37 8.96 2.60
CA ASN A 45 -2.49 9.52 1.59
C ASN A 45 -1.96 8.44 0.63
N VAL A 46 -1.59 7.26 1.14
CA VAL A 46 -1.19 6.14 0.27
C VAL A 46 -2.35 5.64 -0.60
N LEU A 47 -3.57 5.61 -0.06
CA LEU A 47 -4.76 5.22 -0.83
C LEU A 47 -5.13 6.23 -1.95
N THR A 48 -4.67 7.48 -1.86
CA THR A 48 -4.82 8.46 -2.95
C THR A 48 -4.13 7.98 -4.23
N GLU A 49 -2.95 7.37 -4.15
CA GLU A 49 -2.21 6.82 -5.30
C GLU A 49 -3.02 5.77 -6.08
N LEU A 50 -3.88 5.03 -5.38
CA LEU A 50 -4.76 4.02 -5.99
C LEU A 50 -6.02 4.64 -6.61
N THR A 51 -6.54 5.71 -5.98
CA THR A 51 -7.90 6.21 -6.20
C THR A 51 -7.98 7.58 -6.89
N ALA A 52 -6.84 8.21 -7.17
CA ALA A 52 -6.81 9.50 -7.87
C ALA A 52 -7.57 9.41 -9.21
N ALA A 53 -8.34 10.46 -9.50
CA ALA A 53 -9.33 10.41 -10.57
C ALA A 53 -8.72 10.19 -11.96
N HIS A 54 -7.56 10.78 -12.23
CA HIS A 54 -6.97 10.82 -13.58
C HIS A 54 -5.65 10.05 -13.68
N ASP A 55 -4.85 10.04 -12.62
CA ASP A 55 -3.51 9.45 -12.56
C ASP A 55 -3.38 8.34 -11.51
N GLY A 56 -4.52 7.90 -10.95
CA GLY A 56 -4.55 6.79 -10.01
C GLY A 56 -4.34 5.44 -10.69
N ILE A 57 -3.81 4.48 -9.95
CA ILE A 57 -3.54 3.11 -10.46
C ILE A 57 -4.80 2.47 -11.03
N LEU A 58 -5.98 2.71 -10.44
CA LEU A 58 -7.23 2.16 -10.97
C LEU A 58 -7.68 2.83 -12.29
N THR A 59 -7.28 4.09 -12.55
CA THR A 59 -7.49 4.73 -13.85
C THR A 59 -6.55 4.13 -14.89
N ALA A 60 -5.27 3.97 -14.56
CA ALA A 60 -4.33 3.32 -15.47
C ALA A 60 -4.72 1.86 -15.80
N LEU A 61 -5.32 1.14 -14.84
CA LEU A 61 -5.81 -0.22 -15.07
C LEU A 61 -7.04 -0.25 -15.99
N ASP A 62 -7.93 0.75 -15.90
CA ASP A 62 -9.05 0.93 -16.82
C ASP A 62 -8.53 1.07 -18.26
N ASP A 63 -7.57 1.98 -18.49
CA ASP A 63 -6.95 2.21 -19.80
C ASP A 63 -6.32 0.92 -20.37
N VAL A 64 -5.65 0.13 -19.53
CA VAL A 64 -5.07 -1.17 -19.93
C VAL A 64 -6.17 -2.14 -20.38
N LEU A 65 -7.28 -2.24 -19.66
CA LEU A 65 -8.39 -3.12 -20.03
C LEU A 65 -9.08 -2.67 -21.32
N VAL A 66 -9.30 -1.37 -21.49
CA VAL A 66 -9.89 -0.78 -22.72
C VAL A 66 -8.99 -1.04 -23.92
N ALA A 67 -7.68 -0.74 -23.81
CA ALA A 67 -6.71 -1.00 -24.87
C ALA A 67 -6.63 -2.49 -25.22
N THR A 68 -6.72 -3.38 -24.22
CA THR A 68 -6.76 -4.83 -24.46
C THR A 68 -8.05 -5.23 -25.18
N ALA A 69 -9.20 -4.63 -24.85
CA ALA A 69 -10.46 -4.88 -25.54
C ALA A 69 -10.41 -4.45 -27.01
N GLU A 70 -9.77 -3.32 -27.30
CA GLU A 70 -9.53 -2.84 -28.66
C GLU A 70 -8.60 -3.79 -29.43
N PHE A 71 -7.55 -4.30 -28.79
CA PHE A 71 -6.68 -5.29 -29.39
C PHE A 71 -7.44 -6.55 -29.82
N TYR A 72 -8.32 -7.09 -28.95
CA TYR A 72 -9.18 -8.22 -29.30
C TYR A 72 -10.09 -7.93 -30.50
N HIS A 73 -10.56 -6.69 -30.67
CA HIS A 73 -11.39 -6.33 -31.82
C HIS A 73 -10.68 -6.53 -33.17
N GLY A 74 -9.35 -6.45 -33.19
CA GLY A 74 -8.53 -6.60 -34.39
C GLY A 74 -8.08 -8.03 -34.71
N LEU A 75 -8.37 -9.03 -33.84
CA LEU A 75 -7.85 -10.40 -33.99
C LEU A 75 -8.68 -11.28 -34.96
N GLY A 76 -9.99 -11.06 -35.03
CA GLY A 76 -10.87 -11.64 -36.06
C GLY A 76 -11.40 -13.06 -35.78
N ASP A 77 -11.16 -13.65 -34.61
CA ASP A 77 -11.77 -14.91 -34.18
C ASP A 77 -13.22 -14.67 -33.68
N ALA A 78 -14.05 -15.71 -33.76
CA ALA A 78 -15.46 -15.68 -33.42
C ALA A 78 -15.72 -15.33 -31.94
N ALA A 79 -14.78 -15.67 -31.05
CA ALA A 79 -14.89 -15.41 -29.61
C ALA A 79 -14.45 -13.99 -29.21
N ASP A 80 -13.65 -13.31 -30.04
CA ASP A 80 -12.99 -12.06 -29.68
C ASP A 80 -13.96 -10.91 -29.31
N PRO A 81 -15.11 -10.72 -30.02
CA PRO A 81 -16.06 -9.68 -29.64
C PRO A 81 -16.63 -9.88 -28.22
N HIS A 82 -16.80 -11.13 -27.80
CA HIS A 82 -17.26 -11.45 -26.46
C HIS A 82 -16.19 -11.14 -25.40
N VAL A 83 -14.92 -11.48 -25.68
CA VAL A 83 -13.79 -11.15 -24.79
C VAL A 83 -13.62 -9.64 -24.65
N ALA A 84 -13.64 -8.90 -25.77
CA ALA A 84 -13.57 -7.44 -25.77
C ALA A 84 -14.71 -6.80 -24.95
N ARG A 85 -15.94 -7.30 -25.09
CA ARG A 85 -17.08 -6.81 -24.29
C ARG A 85 -16.88 -7.08 -22.80
N ARG A 86 -16.36 -8.26 -22.43
CA ARG A 86 -16.08 -8.59 -21.04
C ARG A 86 -15.01 -7.68 -20.44
N LEU A 87 -13.96 -7.35 -21.19
CA LEU A 87 -12.90 -6.45 -20.73
C LEU A 87 -13.43 -5.02 -20.48
N ARG A 88 -14.26 -4.49 -21.40
CA ARG A 88 -14.92 -3.20 -21.19
C ARG A 88 -15.83 -3.20 -19.97
N TYR A 89 -16.61 -4.27 -19.77
CA TYR A 89 -17.43 -4.42 -18.57
C TYR A 89 -16.60 -4.42 -17.27
N LEU A 90 -15.42 -5.04 -17.28
CA LEU A 90 -14.54 -5.02 -16.10
C LEU A 90 -14.04 -3.60 -15.80
N ALA A 91 -13.70 -2.82 -16.83
CA ALA A 91 -13.25 -1.44 -16.70
C ALA A 91 -14.40 -0.52 -16.22
N GLU A 92 -15.52 -0.54 -16.93
CA GLU A 92 -16.63 0.40 -16.74
C GLU A 92 -17.44 0.13 -15.46
N GLU A 93 -17.58 -1.13 -15.05
CA GLU A 93 -18.47 -1.49 -13.91
C GLU A 93 -17.67 -1.95 -12.70
N TYR A 94 -16.82 -2.97 -12.84
CA TYR A 94 -16.13 -3.58 -11.70
C TYR A 94 -15.07 -2.65 -11.08
N LEU A 95 -14.24 -2.00 -11.90
CA LEU A 95 -13.24 -1.07 -11.38
C LEU A 95 -13.88 0.17 -10.75
N GLN A 96 -15.05 0.60 -11.23
CA GLN A 96 -15.77 1.72 -10.62
C GLN A 96 -16.29 1.38 -9.22
N ILE A 97 -16.78 0.15 -9.01
CA ILE A 97 -17.16 -0.33 -7.67
C ILE A 97 -15.94 -0.31 -6.73
N ILE A 98 -14.82 -0.89 -7.16
CA ILE A 98 -13.59 -0.92 -6.36
C ILE A 98 -13.08 0.50 -6.05
N ARG A 99 -13.12 1.40 -7.05
CA ARG A 99 -12.73 2.81 -6.88
C ARG A 99 -13.61 3.51 -5.86
N ALA A 100 -14.93 3.30 -5.92
CA ALA A 100 -15.86 3.91 -4.99
C ALA A 100 -15.60 3.44 -3.54
N ASP A 101 -15.44 2.13 -3.34
CA ASP A 101 -15.19 1.55 -2.01
C ASP A 101 -13.85 2.00 -1.41
N LEU A 102 -12.79 2.01 -2.21
CA LEU A 102 -11.49 2.51 -1.76
C LEU A 102 -11.50 4.02 -1.52
N SER A 103 -12.20 4.80 -2.33
CA SER A 103 -12.36 6.24 -2.11
C SER A 103 -13.13 6.53 -0.83
N HIS A 104 -14.18 5.76 -0.56
CA HIS A 104 -14.93 5.84 0.69
C HIS A 104 -14.05 5.50 1.89
N THR A 105 -13.28 4.40 1.80
CA THR A 105 -12.34 3.97 2.85
C THR A 105 -11.28 5.04 3.11
N ARG A 106 -10.69 5.60 2.05
CA ARG A 106 -9.72 6.70 2.12
C ARG A 106 -10.31 7.90 2.85
N ASN A 107 -11.51 8.33 2.46
CA ASN A 107 -12.17 9.48 3.09
C ASN A 107 -12.46 9.21 4.57
N ALA A 108 -12.95 8.01 4.92
CA ALA A 108 -13.20 7.63 6.31
C ALA A 108 -11.92 7.61 7.17
N LEU A 109 -10.78 7.23 6.59
CA LEU A 109 -9.48 7.31 7.27
C LEU A 109 -9.01 8.76 7.42
N ALA A 110 -9.15 9.57 6.37
CA ALA A 110 -8.81 10.99 6.43
C ALA A 110 -9.64 11.70 7.50
N ASP A 111 -10.97 11.56 7.49
CA ASP A 111 -11.88 12.20 8.45
C ASP A 111 -11.56 11.85 9.92
N ARG A 112 -10.94 10.70 10.17
CA ARG A 112 -10.62 10.23 11.52
C ARG A 112 -9.42 10.94 12.15
N HIS A 113 -8.45 11.41 11.35
CA HIS A 113 -7.24 12.13 11.80
C HIS A 113 -6.61 11.58 13.11
N ALA A 114 -6.42 10.26 13.20
CA ALA A 114 -6.00 9.60 14.43
C ALA A 114 -4.70 8.79 14.28
N PRO A 115 -3.93 8.61 15.36
CA PRO A 115 -2.84 7.65 15.39
C PRO A 115 -3.38 6.21 15.33
N HIS A 116 -2.64 5.32 14.68
CA HIS A 116 -2.97 3.90 14.62
C HIS A 116 -2.71 3.25 16.00
N PRO A 117 -3.68 2.53 16.60
CA PRO A 117 -3.60 2.10 18.00
C PRO A 117 -2.46 1.11 18.29
N GLY A 118 -2.10 0.29 17.29
CA GLY A 118 -1.03 -0.72 17.41
C GLY A 118 0.31 -0.32 16.80
N ARG A 119 0.48 0.93 16.34
CA ARG A 119 1.70 1.37 15.66
C ARG A 119 2.17 2.70 16.21
N ARG A 120 3.47 2.81 16.45
CA ARG A 120 4.10 4.01 17.00
C ARG A 120 5.44 4.21 16.33
N ILE A 121 5.78 5.47 16.10
CA ILE A 121 7.13 5.86 15.73
C ILE A 121 8.01 5.59 16.95
N CYS A 122 9.11 4.89 16.74
CA CYS A 122 10.10 4.71 17.78
C CYS A 122 10.92 6.00 17.88
N THR A 123 10.65 6.78 18.92
CA THR A 123 11.34 8.05 19.20
C THR A 123 12.49 7.89 20.19
N ALA A 124 12.87 6.64 20.50
CA ALA A 124 13.99 6.36 21.39
C ALA A 124 15.30 6.76 20.71
N GLU A 125 15.96 7.79 21.24
CA GLU A 125 17.31 8.16 20.83
C GLU A 125 18.31 7.12 21.37
N VAL A 126 19.16 6.59 20.48
CA VAL A 126 20.27 5.71 20.86
C VAL A 126 21.28 6.54 21.65
N PRO A 127 21.63 6.18 22.90
CA PRO A 127 22.59 6.93 23.71
C PRO A 127 23.92 7.13 23.00
N ALA A 128 24.52 8.31 23.15
CA ALA A 128 25.78 8.67 22.48
C ALA A 128 26.97 7.74 22.84
N THR A 129 26.84 6.95 23.91
CA THR A 129 27.83 6.00 24.40
C THR A 129 27.73 4.60 23.78
N GLU A 130 26.70 4.34 22.96
CA GLU A 130 26.47 3.02 22.36
C GLU A 130 27.33 2.83 21.11
N ARG A 131 28.06 1.72 21.04
CA ARG A 131 29.07 1.44 20.01
C ARG A 131 28.46 1.04 18.67
N GLU A 132 27.21 0.57 18.66
CA GLU A 132 26.46 0.09 17.49
C GLU A 132 25.30 1.04 17.12
N ARG A 133 25.57 2.34 17.06
CA ARG A 133 24.58 3.37 16.66
C ARG A 133 23.91 3.15 15.29
N SER A 134 24.44 2.27 14.45
CA SER A 134 23.97 2.05 13.08
C SER A 134 22.93 0.94 12.94
N ALA A 135 22.59 0.19 14.00
CA ALA A 135 21.60 -0.88 13.90
C ALA A 135 20.58 -0.82 15.04
N VAL A 136 19.31 -0.68 14.63
CA VAL A 136 18.09 -0.93 15.40
C VAL A 136 17.70 0.17 16.40
N CYS A 137 16.59 0.84 16.08
CA CYS A 137 15.85 1.70 16.99
C CYS A 137 15.40 0.87 18.20
N ALA A 138 15.74 1.29 19.42
CA ALA A 138 15.29 0.65 20.66
C ALA A 138 13.80 0.95 20.91
N CYS A 139 12.93 0.38 20.08
CA CYS A 139 11.49 0.51 20.25
C CYS A 139 11.06 -0.16 21.57
N PRO A 140 10.38 0.55 22.49
CA PRO A 140 9.79 -0.11 23.65
C PRO A 140 8.76 -1.16 23.18
N PRO A 141 8.70 -2.35 23.81
CA PRO A 141 7.76 -3.38 23.41
C PRO A 141 6.32 -2.86 23.52
N PRO A 142 5.41 -3.29 22.62
CA PRO A 142 4.02 -2.82 22.64
C PRO A 142 3.37 -3.11 24.00
N PRO A 143 2.53 -2.20 24.53
CA PRO A 143 1.83 -2.43 25.78
C PRO A 143 0.93 -3.68 25.62
N ARG A 144 1.06 -4.62 26.55
CA ARG A 144 0.21 -5.82 26.57
C ARG A 144 -1.25 -5.38 26.73
N ALA A 145 -2.11 -5.87 25.84
CA ALA A 145 -3.55 -5.68 25.99
C ALA A 145 -3.99 -6.18 27.40
N PRO A 146 -4.90 -5.47 28.08
CA PRO A 146 -5.41 -5.93 29.37
C PRO A 146 -6.06 -7.30 29.21
N ALA A 147 -5.78 -8.20 30.14
CA ALA A 147 -6.32 -9.55 30.12
C ALA A 147 -7.86 -9.50 30.11
N PRO A 148 -8.53 -10.34 29.30
CA PRO A 148 -10.00 -10.40 29.33
C PRO A 148 -10.46 -10.80 30.75
N PRO A 149 -11.59 -10.24 31.22
CA PRO A 149 -12.13 -10.58 32.54
C PRO A 149 -12.42 -12.08 32.61
N PRO A 150 -12.19 -12.73 33.78
CA PRO A 150 -12.47 -14.15 33.94
C PRO A 150 -13.95 -14.43 33.68
N PRO A 151 -14.29 -15.59 33.08
CA PRO A 151 -15.67 -15.95 32.81
C PRO A 151 -16.48 -15.97 34.10
N ALA A 152 -17.68 -15.40 34.07
CA ALA A 152 -18.60 -15.39 35.20
C ALA A 152 -18.93 -16.84 35.58
N VAL A 153 -18.48 -17.26 36.77
CA VAL A 153 -18.85 -18.55 37.35
C VAL A 153 -20.31 -18.43 37.79
N SER A 154 -21.21 -19.06 37.05
CA SER A 154 -22.58 -19.24 37.51
C SER A 154 -22.55 -20.12 38.75
N ALA A 155 -22.90 -19.55 39.90
CA ALA A 155 -23.11 -20.32 41.12
C ALA A 155 -24.31 -21.25 40.88
N GLY A 156 -24.01 -22.50 40.51
CA GLY A 156 -25.02 -23.54 40.39
C GLY A 156 -25.72 -23.73 41.73
N LEU A 157 -27.03 -23.48 41.75
CA LEU A 157 -27.90 -23.90 42.84
C LEU A 157 -27.74 -25.41 43.03
N ARG A 158 -27.17 -25.84 44.16
CA ARG A 158 -27.27 -27.22 44.62
C ARG A 158 -28.63 -27.41 45.29
N ARG A 159 -29.39 -28.34 44.72
CA ARG A 159 -30.53 -29.13 45.22
C ARG A 159 -31.22 -28.67 46.50
#